data_AF-A0A0G1XNJ3-F1
#
_entry.id   AF-A0A0G1XNJ3-F1
#
_cell.length_a   1.000
_cell.length_b   1.000
_cell.length_c   1.000
_cell.angle_alpha   90.00
_cell.angle_beta   90.00
_cell.angle_gamma   90.00
#
_symmetry.space_group_name_H-M   'P 1'
#
loop_
_entity.id
_entity.type
_entity.pdbx_description
1 polymer ?
#
loop_
_entity_poly.entity_id
_entity_poly.type
_entity_poly.pdbx_seq_one_letter_code
_entity_poly.pdbx_strand_id
1 'polypeptide(L)'
;MECYKSQRGVQSLEVIISITLFAIIIVSIFVLFGSSITESGGLLKQARANTLVLEGLEGVRFLSANDWSALEVGQHGLVYGEGSWTFSGDTDVTDDVFFRTVSIEEIDSDTKDVVIEVYWNYWGRLISRTAVTRLTNWQNVEVWGNWGVPIIVGSLNIGPQGQATGVVRSGDYAFLTATTSSGSRPSLFSINIQDPTIPTIADSYITNNSLLSLVLVADTYLYAVGEGEELMVFDVSDPTDIQWLSSYALGDEGLRVIVDGTYVFVGTESDVLVYDVSTPSTPTLVSQYTVTSEVNDLVVYNEYLYAATSFNTQEVLILSLEDIESVTVVGSYDLSGSVDATALRVDGSKLYVGRANNSSTSPEFYQFDPSDPLVLVEKNAIDTSGGIYQITTAGPYVYLATEVSNLEFQIWQAGSNWSMAYTAGINMAQVATGIAFDDNTIFISLRSNDAFQVIQPSP
;
A
#
# COMPACT_ATOMS: atom_id res chain seq x y z
N MET A 1 -86.21 61.32 34.86
CA MET A 1 -85.42 61.80 33.71
C MET A 1 -83.97 61.71 34.13
N GLU A 2 -83.02 61.03 33.49
CA GLU A 2 -82.80 60.33 32.21
C GLU A 2 -81.37 59.74 32.41
N CYS A 3 -80.81 58.73 31.75
CA CYS A 3 -81.20 57.65 30.85
C CYS A 3 -79.95 56.73 30.86
N TYR A 4 -80.11 55.43 31.03
CA TYR A 4 -79.00 54.46 30.97
C TYR A 4 -78.47 54.37 29.53
N LYS A 5 -77.17 54.63 29.29
CA LYS A 5 -76.50 54.28 28.01
C LYS A 5 -75.57 53.09 28.19
N SER A 6 -75.99 52.01 27.56
CA SER A 6 -75.31 50.73 27.35
C SER A 6 -73.91 50.89 26.74
N GLN A 7 -72.88 50.37 27.41
CA GLN A 7 -71.60 50.00 26.80
C GLN A 7 -71.64 48.50 26.46
N ARG A 8 -72.17 48.17 25.27
CA ARG A 8 -71.97 46.88 24.62
C ARG A 8 -71.59 47.16 23.17
N GLY A 9 -70.30 47.05 22.85
CA GLY A 9 -69.83 47.28 21.48
C GLY A 9 -68.33 47.24 21.23
N VAL A 10 -67.51 46.55 22.04
CA VAL A 10 -66.06 46.43 21.79
C VAL A 10 -65.53 44.99 21.87
N GLN A 11 -66.27 44.03 22.44
CA GLN A 11 -65.75 42.67 22.67
C GLN A 11 -65.64 41.79 21.40
N SER A 12 -66.43 42.03 20.35
CA SER A 12 -66.45 41.18 19.16
C SER A 12 -65.26 41.39 18.24
N LEU A 13 -64.77 42.62 18.12
CA LEU A 13 -63.67 42.96 17.21
C LEU A 13 -62.33 42.41 17.72
N GLU A 14 -62.10 42.47 19.03
CA GLU A 14 -60.86 42.01 19.68
C GLU A 14 -60.72 40.48 19.64
N VAL A 15 -61.85 39.77 19.76
CA VAL A 15 -61.92 38.31 19.60
C VAL A 15 -61.62 37.90 18.14
N ILE A 16 -62.15 38.63 17.16
CA ILE A 16 -61.87 38.37 15.75
C ILE A 16 -60.40 38.62 15.44
N ILE A 17 -59.82 39.74 15.88
CA ILE A 17 -58.40 40.05 15.66
C ILE A 17 -57.51 38.97 16.30
N SER A 18 -57.82 38.54 17.53
CA SER A 18 -57.04 37.51 18.24
C SER A 18 -57.09 36.14 17.55
N ILE A 19 -58.26 35.72 17.07
CA ILE A 19 -58.42 34.47 16.32
C ILE A 19 -57.66 34.54 14.99
N THR A 20 -57.71 35.69 14.31
CA THR A 20 -57.02 35.88 13.03
C THR A 20 -55.51 35.83 13.21
N LEU A 21 -54.98 36.51 14.24
CA LEU A 21 -53.56 36.49 14.57
C LEU A 21 -53.08 35.09 14.98
N PHE A 22 -53.88 34.39 15.79
CA PHE A 22 -53.57 33.02 16.22
C PHE A 22 -53.57 32.04 15.04
N ALA A 23 -54.50 32.16 14.10
CA ALA A 23 -54.54 31.36 12.88
C ALA A 23 -53.30 31.60 12.00
N ILE A 24 -52.87 32.85 11.84
CA ILE A 24 -51.67 33.20 11.06
C ILE A 24 -50.42 32.61 11.72
N ILE A 25 -50.30 32.68 13.05
CA ILE A 25 -49.16 32.13 13.80
C ILE A 25 -49.11 30.61 13.66
N ILE A 26 -50.24 29.90 13.79
CA ILE A 26 -50.28 28.43 13.63
C ILE A 26 -49.85 28.01 12.23
N VAL A 27 -50.37 28.65 11.19
CA VAL A 27 -50.00 28.33 9.81
C VAL A 27 -48.51 28.58 9.58
N SER A 28 -47.97 29.67 10.12
CA SER A 28 -46.55 30.02 9.99
C SER A 28 -45.64 29.00 10.69
N ILE A 29 -45.99 28.57 11.91
CA ILE A 29 -45.27 27.53 12.65
C ILE A 29 -45.34 26.20 11.89
N PHE A 30 -46.52 25.83 11.39
CA PHE A 30 -46.69 24.57 10.66
C PHE A 30 -45.89 24.55 9.34
N VAL A 31 -45.81 25.68 8.63
CA VAL A 31 -44.98 25.83 7.43
C VAL A 31 -43.49 25.74 7.78
N LEU A 32 -43.04 26.47 8.82
CA LEU A 32 -41.63 26.50 9.23
C LEU A 32 -41.13 25.14 9.77
N PHE A 33 -41.93 24.47 10.62
CA PHE A 33 -41.58 23.13 11.12
C PHE A 33 -41.76 22.04 10.05
N GLY A 34 -42.75 22.19 9.16
CA GLY A 34 -42.93 21.30 8.03
C GLY A 34 -41.74 21.34 7.07
N SER A 35 -41.23 22.54 6.77
CA SER A 35 -40.03 22.72 5.93
C SER A 35 -38.76 22.21 6.60
N SER A 36 -38.58 22.41 7.91
CA SER A 36 -37.37 21.94 8.60
C SER A 36 -37.27 20.40 8.68
N ILE A 37 -38.39 19.72 8.92
CA ILE A 37 -38.43 18.24 8.97
C ILE A 37 -38.19 17.63 7.57
N THR A 38 -38.72 18.25 6.52
CA THR A 38 -38.48 17.80 5.14
C THR A 38 -37.04 18.03 4.69
N GLU A 39 -36.45 19.19 4.99
CA GLU A 39 -35.04 19.49 4.71
C GLU A 39 -34.09 18.50 5.40
N SER A 40 -34.38 18.14 6.66
CA SER A 40 -33.58 17.19 7.43
C SER A 40 -33.59 15.78 6.81
N GLY A 41 -34.75 15.32 6.33
CA GLY A 41 -34.88 14.03 5.64
C GLY A 41 -34.19 13.99 4.28
N GLY A 42 -34.18 15.11 3.56
CA GLY A 42 -33.46 15.25 2.29
C GLY A 42 -31.94 15.18 2.49
N LEU A 43 -31.42 15.84 3.52
CA LEU A 43 -30.00 15.84 3.88
C LEU A 43 -29.50 14.44 4.27
N LEU A 44 -30.26 13.70 5.08
CA LEU A 44 -29.92 12.32 5.46
C LEU A 44 -29.82 11.40 4.24
N LYS A 45 -30.75 11.50 3.29
CA LYS A 45 -30.69 10.71 2.04
C LYS A 45 -29.50 11.07 1.18
N GLN A 46 -29.12 12.35 1.12
CA GLN A 46 -27.92 12.77 0.39
C GLN A 46 -26.64 12.25 1.05
N ALA A 47 -26.55 12.30 2.39
CA ALA A 47 -25.42 11.73 3.12
C ALA A 47 -25.29 10.23 2.87
N ARG A 48 -26.41 9.49 2.91
CA ARG A 48 -26.42 8.05 2.62
C ARG A 48 -26.03 7.74 1.17
N ALA A 49 -26.54 8.50 0.20
CA ALA A 49 -26.15 8.34 -1.19
C ALA A 49 -24.64 8.55 -1.39
N ASN A 50 -24.03 9.51 -0.69
CA ASN A 50 -22.57 9.69 -0.74
C ASN A 50 -21.83 8.46 -0.19
N THR A 51 -22.29 7.87 0.92
CA THR A 51 -21.70 6.63 1.44
C THR A 51 -21.81 5.48 0.45
N LEU A 52 -22.96 5.32 -0.23
CA LEU A 52 -23.16 4.26 -1.23
C LEU A 52 -22.30 4.44 -2.49
N VAL A 53 -22.00 5.69 -2.87
CA VAL A 53 -21.04 6.01 -3.94
C VAL A 53 -19.63 5.59 -3.54
N LEU A 54 -19.21 5.91 -2.31
CA LEU A 54 -17.90 5.50 -1.79
C LEU A 54 -17.79 3.97 -1.70
N GLU A 55 -18.83 3.30 -1.20
CA GLU A 55 -18.91 1.85 -1.17
C GLU A 55 -18.80 1.24 -2.58
N GLY A 56 -19.44 1.85 -3.58
CA GLY A 56 -19.30 1.44 -4.97
C GLY A 56 -17.87 1.61 -5.49
N LEU A 57 -17.18 2.68 -5.08
CA LEU A 57 -15.80 2.94 -5.45
C LEU A 57 -14.86 1.86 -4.91
N GLU A 58 -15.05 1.50 -3.64
CA GLU A 58 -14.30 0.42 -3.00
C GLU A 58 -14.59 -0.93 -3.65
N GLY A 59 -15.85 -1.21 -4.01
CA GLY A 59 -16.20 -2.44 -4.71
C GLY A 59 -15.50 -2.58 -6.07
N VAL A 60 -15.45 -1.51 -6.86
CA VAL A 60 -14.74 -1.52 -8.15
C VAL A 60 -13.22 -1.58 -7.94
N ARG A 61 -12.68 -0.87 -6.94
CA ARG A 61 -11.25 -0.96 -6.61
C ARG A 61 -10.85 -2.38 -6.23
N PHE A 62 -11.65 -3.04 -5.38
CA PHE A 62 -11.47 -4.44 -5.02
C PHE A 62 -11.46 -5.34 -6.26
N LEU A 63 -12.44 -5.19 -7.15
CA LEU A 63 -12.49 -5.95 -8.40
C LEU A 63 -11.24 -5.71 -9.26
N SER A 64 -10.81 -4.45 -9.39
CA SER A 64 -9.64 -4.07 -10.19
C SER A 64 -8.32 -4.63 -9.64
N ALA A 65 -8.20 -4.68 -8.31
CA ALA A 65 -7.02 -5.15 -7.63
C ALA A 65 -6.97 -6.69 -7.54
N ASN A 66 -8.11 -7.37 -7.63
CA ASN A 66 -8.17 -8.82 -7.56
C ASN A 66 -8.08 -9.49 -8.94
N ASP A 67 -8.80 -8.95 -9.92
CA ASP A 67 -8.77 -9.44 -11.31
C ASP A 67 -9.15 -8.30 -12.27
N TRP A 68 -8.16 -7.70 -12.93
CA TRP A 68 -8.37 -6.63 -13.91
C TRP A 68 -9.36 -7.03 -15.04
N SER A 69 -9.41 -8.31 -15.37
CA SER A 69 -10.32 -8.84 -16.40
C SER A 69 -11.77 -8.97 -15.90
N ALA A 70 -11.97 -9.09 -14.59
CA ALA A 70 -13.30 -9.06 -13.97
C ALA A 70 -13.96 -7.67 -14.00
N LEU A 71 -13.19 -6.60 -14.25
CA LEU A 71 -13.73 -5.28 -14.60
C LEU A 71 -14.30 -5.26 -16.02
N GLU A 72 -15.36 -6.02 -16.26
CA GLU A 72 -15.99 -6.11 -17.57
C GLU A 72 -16.49 -4.74 -18.04
N VAL A 73 -16.21 -4.38 -19.30
CA VAL A 73 -16.69 -3.13 -19.89
C VAL A 73 -18.21 -3.17 -20.01
N GLY A 74 -18.88 -2.09 -19.58
CA GLY A 74 -20.34 -2.02 -19.60
C GLY A 74 -20.92 -1.43 -18.32
N GLN A 75 -22.22 -1.60 -18.16
CA GLN A 75 -22.97 -1.12 -17.01
C GLN A 75 -23.29 -2.30 -16.08
N HIS A 76 -23.02 -2.14 -14.80
CA HIS A 76 -23.14 -3.19 -13.80
C HIS A 76 -23.79 -2.69 -12.51
N GLY A 77 -24.49 -3.58 -11.81
CA GLY A 77 -24.78 -3.46 -10.39
C GLY A 77 -23.67 -4.12 -9.56
N LEU A 78 -23.57 -3.75 -8.27
CA LEU A 78 -22.60 -4.33 -7.34
C LEU A 78 -23.30 -5.11 -6.21
N VAL A 79 -22.78 -6.29 -5.88
CA VAL A 79 -23.21 -7.06 -4.72
C VAL A 79 -21.99 -7.47 -3.90
N TYR A 80 -22.10 -7.29 -2.59
CA TYR A 80 -21.14 -7.83 -1.63
C TYR A 80 -21.71 -9.13 -1.03
N GLY A 81 -21.01 -10.24 -1.24
CA GLY A 81 -21.44 -11.55 -0.76
C GLY A 81 -20.24 -12.48 -0.60
N GLU A 82 -20.29 -13.38 0.38
CA GLU A 82 -19.21 -14.35 0.65
C GLU A 82 -17.82 -13.70 0.87
N GLY A 83 -17.79 -12.46 1.36
CA GLY A 83 -16.56 -11.71 1.64
C GLY A 83 -15.94 -11.00 0.43
N SER A 84 -16.64 -10.92 -0.70
CA SER A 84 -16.12 -10.35 -1.94
C SER A 84 -17.14 -9.51 -2.70
N TRP A 85 -16.65 -8.53 -3.44
CA TRP A 85 -17.45 -7.75 -4.39
C TRP A 85 -17.55 -8.48 -5.73
N THR A 86 -18.76 -8.53 -6.28
CA THR A 86 -19.03 -9.08 -7.62
C THR A 86 -20.02 -8.20 -8.38
N PHE A 87 -19.92 -8.19 -9.71
CA PHE A 87 -20.96 -7.59 -10.54
C PHE A 87 -22.21 -8.45 -10.58
N SER A 88 -23.38 -7.80 -10.54
CA SER A 88 -24.67 -8.47 -10.62
C SER A 88 -25.71 -7.60 -11.31
N GLY A 89 -26.15 -8.03 -12.49
CA GLY A 89 -27.10 -7.28 -13.33
C GLY A 89 -26.56 -5.89 -13.72
N ASP A 90 -27.44 -5.04 -14.27
CA ASP A 90 -27.06 -3.70 -14.74
C ASP A 90 -27.18 -2.63 -13.65
N THR A 91 -27.82 -2.95 -12.53
CA THR A 91 -28.15 -2.02 -11.43
C THR A 91 -28.39 -2.81 -10.16
N ASP A 92 -27.80 -2.39 -9.04
CA ASP A 92 -28.13 -2.93 -7.71
C ASP A 92 -29.08 -2.00 -6.94
N VAL A 93 -29.98 -2.60 -6.16
CA VAL A 93 -30.92 -1.89 -5.30
C VAL A 93 -30.39 -1.92 -3.88
N THR A 94 -30.06 -0.75 -3.35
CA THR A 94 -29.50 -0.57 -2.00
C THR A 94 -30.51 0.14 -1.09
N ASP A 95 -30.67 -0.37 0.13
CA ASP A 95 -31.58 0.15 1.16
C ASP A 95 -33.02 0.42 0.68
N ASP A 96 -33.56 -0.42 -0.21
CA ASP A 96 -34.93 -0.37 -0.77
C ASP A 96 -35.33 0.91 -1.55
N VAL A 97 -34.49 1.94 -1.57
CA VAL A 97 -34.83 3.26 -2.16
C VAL A 97 -33.74 3.85 -3.04
N PHE A 98 -32.50 3.35 -2.94
CA PHE A 98 -31.39 3.76 -3.78
C PHE A 98 -31.12 2.71 -4.85
N PHE A 99 -30.71 3.20 -6.01
CA PHE A 99 -30.26 2.39 -7.12
C PHE A 99 -28.84 2.83 -7.43
N ARG A 100 -27.94 1.87 -7.59
CA ARG A 100 -26.54 2.11 -7.93
C ARG A 100 -26.22 1.45 -9.26
N THR A 101 -25.46 2.17 -10.08
CA THR A 101 -24.91 1.69 -11.34
C THR A 101 -23.42 2.01 -11.38
N VAL A 102 -22.66 1.07 -11.93
CA VAL A 102 -21.24 1.20 -12.21
C VAL A 102 -21.08 1.10 -13.72
N SER A 103 -20.62 2.18 -14.36
CA SER A 103 -20.32 2.19 -15.79
C SER A 103 -18.82 2.16 -15.98
N ILE A 104 -18.33 1.18 -16.75
CA ILE A 104 -16.91 0.98 -17.04
C ILE A 104 -16.69 1.18 -18.54
N GLU A 105 -15.74 2.06 -18.89
CA GLU A 105 -15.28 2.29 -20.25
C GLU A 105 -13.79 1.96 -20.34
N GLU A 106 -13.40 1.25 -21.39
CA GLU A 106 -11.99 0.93 -21.67
C GLU A 106 -11.33 2.08 -22.43
N ILE A 107 -10.20 2.56 -21.91
CA ILE A 107 -9.36 3.56 -22.58
C ILE A 107 -8.26 2.83 -23.37
N ASP A 108 -7.60 1.87 -22.72
CA ASP A 108 -6.59 0.97 -23.28
C ASP A 108 -6.53 -0.34 -22.44
N SER A 109 -5.60 -1.24 -22.76
CA SER A 109 -5.46 -2.55 -22.09
C SER A 109 -5.31 -2.46 -20.57
N ASP A 110 -4.75 -1.35 -20.09
CA ASP A 110 -4.33 -1.17 -18.71
C ASP A 110 -4.98 0.05 -18.05
N THR A 111 -5.99 0.65 -18.69
CA THR A 111 -6.68 1.83 -18.17
C THR A 111 -8.18 1.76 -18.44
N LYS A 112 -8.98 1.90 -17.38
CA LYS A 112 -10.45 1.95 -17.45
C LYS A 112 -10.98 3.17 -16.70
N ASP A 113 -11.92 3.87 -17.31
CA ASP A 113 -12.71 4.90 -16.64
C ASP A 113 -13.93 4.26 -16.00
N VAL A 114 -14.22 4.68 -14.75
CA VAL A 114 -15.32 4.15 -13.97
C VAL A 114 -16.18 5.30 -13.46
N VAL A 115 -17.48 5.19 -13.72
CA VAL A 115 -18.50 6.12 -13.22
C VAL A 115 -19.45 5.35 -12.32
N ILE A 116 -19.53 5.75 -11.05
CA ILE A 116 -20.51 5.21 -10.10
C ILE A 116 -21.61 6.24 -9.95
N GLU A 117 -22.84 5.88 -10.31
CA GLU A 117 -24.02 6.72 -10.09
C GLU A 117 -24.97 6.05 -9.12
N VAL A 118 -25.28 6.75 -8.01
CA VAL A 118 -26.34 6.39 -7.06
C VAL A 118 -27.49 7.37 -7.23
N TYR A 119 -28.68 6.86 -7.53
CA TYR A 119 -29.88 7.69 -7.72
C TYR A 119 -31.07 7.20 -6.90
N TRP A 120 -31.94 8.14 -6.54
CA TRP A 120 -33.17 7.87 -5.80
C TRP A 120 -34.27 8.86 -6.15
N ASN A 121 -35.51 8.46 -5.94
CA ASN A 121 -36.65 9.36 -6.07
C ASN A 121 -36.91 10.10 -4.75
N TYR A 122 -37.01 11.42 -4.82
CA TYR A 122 -37.46 12.25 -3.73
C TYR A 122 -38.59 13.16 -4.22
N TRP A 123 -39.81 12.86 -3.79
CA TRP A 123 -41.01 13.65 -4.08
C TRP A 123 -41.29 13.83 -5.59
N GLY A 124 -41.09 12.77 -6.37
CA GLY A 124 -41.33 12.78 -7.82
C GLY A 124 -40.16 13.36 -8.62
N ARG A 125 -39.08 13.80 -7.97
CA ARG A 125 -37.84 14.21 -8.61
C ARG A 125 -36.78 13.14 -8.44
N LEU A 126 -36.14 12.76 -9.55
CA LEU A 126 -34.95 11.93 -9.54
C LEU A 126 -33.74 12.78 -9.11
N ILE A 127 -33.01 12.32 -8.11
CA ILE A 127 -31.77 12.92 -7.62
C ILE A 127 -30.68 11.87 -7.74
N SER A 128 -29.49 12.26 -8.18
CA SER A 128 -28.33 11.37 -8.21
C SER A 128 -27.08 11.98 -7.59
N ARG A 129 -26.13 11.09 -7.26
CA ARG A 129 -24.77 11.37 -6.84
C ARG A 129 -23.83 10.51 -7.67
N THR A 130 -22.72 11.10 -8.10
CA THR A 130 -21.79 10.46 -9.02
C THR A 130 -20.38 10.60 -8.49
N ALA A 131 -19.60 9.52 -8.58
CA ALA A 131 -18.14 9.57 -8.53
C ALA A 131 -17.58 9.10 -9.86
N VAL A 132 -16.47 9.72 -10.26
CA VAL A 132 -15.69 9.30 -11.42
C VAL A 132 -14.30 8.99 -10.93
N THR A 133 -13.78 7.84 -11.33
CA THR A 133 -12.39 7.47 -11.09
C THR A 133 -11.80 6.90 -12.36
N ARG A 134 -10.49 7.04 -12.50
CA ARG A 134 -9.71 6.28 -13.46
C ARG A 134 -8.98 5.19 -12.71
N LEU A 135 -9.09 3.96 -13.17
CA LEU A 135 -8.32 2.84 -12.67
C LEU A 135 -7.27 2.49 -13.70
N THR A 136 -6.09 2.13 -13.23
CA THR A 136 -5.02 1.57 -14.05
C THR A 136 -4.75 0.16 -13.58
N ASN A 137 -4.40 -0.73 -14.50
CA ASN A 137 -3.88 -2.06 -14.22
C ASN A 137 -2.45 -1.94 -13.71
N TRP A 138 -2.29 -1.27 -12.58
CA TRP A 138 -0.98 -1.00 -11.97
C TRP A 138 -0.21 -2.27 -11.63
N GLN A 139 -0.92 -3.41 -11.58
CA GLN A 139 -0.37 -4.74 -11.35
C GLN A 139 0.21 -5.37 -12.62
N ASN A 140 -0.25 -4.96 -13.81
CA ASN A 140 0.31 -5.42 -15.07
C ASN A 140 1.47 -4.52 -15.48
N VAL A 141 2.62 -4.76 -14.83
CA VAL A 141 3.89 -4.19 -15.25
C VAL A 141 4.30 -4.89 -16.55
N GLU A 142 4.25 -4.15 -17.68
CA GLU A 142 4.64 -4.68 -18.98
C GLU A 142 6.13 -5.06 -18.96
N VAL A 143 6.39 -6.36 -18.95
CA VAL A 143 7.74 -6.92 -19.11
C VAL A 143 7.96 -7.26 -20.57
N TRP A 144 9.15 -6.94 -21.10
CA TRP A 144 9.55 -7.28 -22.46
C TRP A 144 10.79 -8.17 -22.45
N GLY A 145 11.15 -8.72 -23.62
CA GLY A 145 12.27 -9.66 -23.75
C GLY A 145 11.99 -11.04 -23.14
N ASN A 146 13.03 -11.88 -23.06
CA ASN A 146 12.94 -13.23 -22.51
C ASN A 146 13.60 -13.34 -21.14
N TRP A 147 12.79 -13.23 -20.08
CA TRP A 147 13.20 -13.47 -18.70
C TRP A 147 13.51 -14.94 -18.36
N GLY A 148 13.32 -15.87 -19.30
CA GLY A 148 13.87 -17.23 -19.23
C GLY A 148 15.39 -17.30 -19.44
N VAL A 149 15.99 -16.21 -19.94
CA VAL A 149 17.45 -16.07 -20.11
C VAL A 149 17.86 -14.67 -19.66
N PRO A 150 17.83 -14.39 -18.34
CA PRO A 150 18.26 -13.10 -17.82
C PRO A 150 19.77 -12.93 -18.01
N ILE A 151 20.22 -11.70 -18.23
CA ILE A 151 21.62 -11.33 -18.44
C ILE A 151 22.04 -10.21 -17.49
N ILE A 152 23.21 -10.35 -16.87
CA ILE A 152 23.86 -9.24 -16.19
C ILE A 152 24.40 -8.30 -17.27
N VAL A 153 23.87 -7.08 -17.33
CA VAL A 153 24.28 -6.08 -18.32
C VAL A 153 25.35 -5.13 -17.78
N GLY A 154 25.37 -4.92 -16.46
CA GLY A 154 26.35 -4.08 -15.78
C GLY A 154 26.63 -4.54 -14.35
N SER A 155 27.80 -4.20 -13.83
CA SER A 155 28.17 -4.40 -12.44
C SER A 155 29.03 -3.26 -11.92
N LEU A 156 28.97 -3.01 -10.61
CA LEU A 156 29.73 -1.96 -9.95
C LEU A 156 30.34 -2.47 -8.64
N ASN A 157 31.62 -2.16 -8.47
CA ASN A 157 32.37 -2.41 -7.25
C ASN A 157 32.41 -1.16 -6.34
N ILE A 158 31.94 -1.29 -5.10
CA ILE A 158 31.88 -0.18 -4.12
C ILE A 158 33.09 -0.16 -3.15
N GLY A 159 34.09 -0.99 -3.42
CA GLY A 159 35.33 -1.07 -2.64
C GLY A 159 35.40 -2.30 -1.72
N PRO A 160 36.56 -2.53 -1.08
CA PRO A 160 36.85 -3.76 -0.33
C PRO A 160 35.97 -3.89 0.92
N GLN A 161 35.27 -4.99 1.20
CA GLN A 161 34.31 -5.10 2.32
C GLN A 161 33.13 -4.11 2.27
N GLY A 162 32.81 -3.54 1.11
CA GLY A 162 31.51 -2.91 0.92
C GLY A 162 30.51 -4.04 0.68
N GLN A 163 29.62 -4.28 1.65
CA GLN A 163 28.59 -5.32 1.57
C GLN A 163 27.26 -4.61 1.43
N ALA A 164 26.72 -4.57 0.23
CA ALA A 164 25.47 -3.87 0.02
C ALA A 164 24.28 -4.66 0.61
N THR A 165 23.29 -3.92 1.10
CA THR A 165 22.17 -4.47 1.88
C THR A 165 20.82 -4.19 1.24
N GLY A 166 20.62 -2.98 0.72
CA GLY A 166 19.37 -2.57 0.09
C GLY A 166 19.63 -1.67 -1.11
N VAL A 167 18.69 -1.65 -2.04
CA VAL A 167 18.75 -0.86 -3.27
C VAL A 167 17.40 -0.25 -3.60
N VAL A 168 17.38 1.01 -4.04
CA VAL A 168 16.21 1.69 -4.60
C VAL A 168 16.63 2.51 -5.81
N ARG A 169 15.74 2.71 -6.79
CA ARG A 169 15.99 3.53 -7.98
C ARG A 169 15.24 4.85 -7.92
N SER A 170 15.88 5.91 -8.42
CA SER A 170 15.30 7.23 -8.70
C SER A 170 15.77 7.71 -10.06
N GLY A 171 14.94 7.59 -11.09
CA GLY A 171 15.27 7.97 -12.46
C GLY A 171 16.57 7.31 -12.96
N ASP A 172 17.53 8.13 -13.40
CA ASP A 172 18.83 7.69 -13.91
C ASP A 172 19.83 7.30 -12.79
N TYR A 173 19.38 7.18 -11.54
CA TYR A 173 20.23 6.85 -10.39
C TYR A 173 19.66 5.69 -9.57
N ALA A 174 20.54 4.91 -8.97
CA ALA A 174 20.20 3.98 -7.91
C ALA A 174 20.91 4.39 -6.62
N PHE A 175 20.24 4.19 -5.50
CA PHE A 175 20.81 4.36 -4.17
C PHE A 175 20.98 3.01 -3.51
N LEU A 176 22.13 2.84 -2.85
CA LEU A 176 22.57 1.57 -2.28
C LEU A 176 22.99 1.80 -0.83
N THR A 177 22.46 1.00 0.08
CA THR A 177 22.97 0.91 1.45
C THR A 177 24.00 -0.19 1.56
N ALA A 178 24.93 -0.05 2.51
CA ALA A 178 25.94 -1.06 2.79
C ALA A 178 26.27 -1.15 4.28
N THR A 179 26.73 -2.33 4.69
CA THR A 179 27.37 -2.51 5.99
C THR A 179 28.79 -1.95 5.97
N THR A 180 29.26 -1.54 7.14
CA THR A 180 30.61 -1.03 7.29
C THR A 180 31.33 -1.68 8.47
N SER A 181 32.52 -2.21 8.20
CA SER A 181 33.39 -2.79 9.24
C SER A 181 34.13 -1.73 10.07
N SER A 182 34.04 -0.46 9.69
CA SER A 182 34.65 0.67 10.39
C SER A 182 33.90 1.95 10.04
N GLY A 183 33.50 2.76 11.03
CA GLY A 183 32.73 3.99 10.80
C GLY A 183 33.37 5.06 9.90
N SER A 184 34.55 4.81 9.31
CA SER A 184 35.23 5.71 8.37
C SER A 184 34.95 5.40 6.90
N ARG A 185 33.92 4.59 6.59
CA ARG A 185 33.64 4.14 5.23
C ARG A 185 32.20 4.45 4.84
N PRO A 186 31.95 4.72 3.54
CA PRO A 186 30.60 5.03 3.12
C PRO A 186 29.69 3.82 3.29
N SER A 187 28.48 4.09 3.75
CA SER A 187 27.39 3.13 3.98
C SER A 187 26.15 3.47 3.14
N LEU A 188 26.17 4.62 2.45
CA LEU A 188 25.20 5.03 1.46
C LEU A 188 25.94 5.45 0.19
N PHE A 189 25.47 4.99 -0.97
CA PHE A 189 26.04 5.31 -2.27
C PHE A 189 24.94 5.77 -3.22
N SER A 190 25.25 6.77 -4.03
CA SER A 190 24.49 7.12 -5.23
C SER A 190 25.23 6.60 -6.45
N ILE A 191 24.51 5.92 -7.33
CA ILE A 191 25.03 5.23 -8.50
C ILE A 191 24.33 5.78 -9.73
N ASN A 192 25.08 6.39 -10.64
CA ASN A 192 24.57 6.75 -11.97
C ASN A 192 24.38 5.47 -12.80
N ILE A 193 23.16 5.28 -13.30
CA ILE A 193 22.70 4.15 -14.12
C ILE A 193 22.08 4.62 -15.44
N GLN A 194 22.40 5.84 -15.91
CA GLN A 194 21.96 6.35 -17.20
C GLN A 194 22.34 5.40 -18.35
N ASP A 195 23.53 4.79 -18.26
CA ASP A 195 23.88 3.61 -19.04
C ASP A 195 23.90 2.39 -18.10
N PRO A 196 22.90 1.49 -18.17
CA PRO A 196 22.82 0.33 -17.27
C PRO A 196 23.98 -0.66 -17.48
N THR A 197 24.71 -0.56 -18.60
CA THR A 197 25.88 -1.41 -18.86
C THR A 197 27.17 -0.91 -18.20
N ILE A 198 27.19 0.36 -17.78
CA ILE A 198 28.36 1.01 -17.17
C ILE A 198 27.92 1.84 -15.94
N PRO A 199 27.42 1.19 -14.87
CA PRO A 199 27.09 1.89 -13.64
C PRO A 199 28.33 2.54 -13.00
N THR A 200 28.19 3.74 -12.44
CA THR A 200 29.30 4.45 -11.79
C THR A 200 28.86 5.12 -10.49
N ILE A 201 29.75 5.20 -9.49
CA ILE A 201 29.47 5.93 -8.25
C ILE A 201 29.43 7.42 -8.56
N ALA A 202 28.27 8.04 -8.33
CA ALA A 202 28.09 9.49 -8.44
C ALA A 202 28.49 10.20 -7.15
N ASP A 203 28.08 9.65 -6.00
CA ASP A 203 28.43 10.15 -4.67
C ASP A 203 28.39 9.03 -3.62
N SER A 204 28.96 9.26 -2.44
CA SER A 204 28.93 8.34 -1.31
C SER A 204 28.98 9.06 0.04
N TYR A 205 28.20 8.60 1.00
CA TYR A 205 28.06 9.22 2.32
C TYR A 205 28.48 8.27 3.45
N ILE A 206 29.21 8.82 4.44
CA ILE A 206 29.67 8.09 5.63
C ILE A 206 28.71 8.37 6.80
N THR A 207 27.87 7.40 7.17
CA THR A 207 26.96 7.54 8.34
C THR A 207 27.58 7.09 9.67
N ASN A 208 28.79 6.50 9.63
CA ASN A 208 29.51 5.87 10.75
C ASN A 208 28.95 4.52 11.25
N ASN A 209 27.73 4.13 10.87
CA ASN A 209 27.11 2.84 11.18
C ASN A 209 26.69 2.13 9.89
N SER A 210 26.44 0.82 9.97
CA SER A 210 25.89 0.08 8.84
C SER A 210 24.47 0.53 8.54
N LEU A 211 24.13 0.62 7.26
CA LEU A 211 22.74 0.78 6.81
C LEU A 211 22.24 -0.56 6.27
N LEU A 212 21.01 -0.93 6.63
CA LEU A 212 20.40 -2.21 6.31
C LEU A 212 19.27 -2.06 5.28
N SER A 213 18.53 -0.96 5.34
CA SER A 213 17.40 -0.70 4.45
C SER A 213 17.27 0.78 4.13
N LEU A 214 16.71 1.07 2.95
CA LEU A 214 16.39 2.41 2.49
C LEU A 214 15.12 2.42 1.65
N VAL A 215 14.45 3.58 1.62
CA VAL A 215 13.32 3.86 0.75
C VAL A 215 13.37 5.31 0.25
N LEU A 216 12.87 5.52 -0.97
CA LEU A 216 12.74 6.84 -1.58
C LEU A 216 11.33 7.40 -1.33
N VAL A 217 11.26 8.64 -0.85
CA VAL A 217 10.02 9.37 -0.56
C VAL A 217 9.97 10.61 -1.43
N ALA A 218 8.86 10.81 -2.14
CA ALA A 218 8.63 11.94 -3.03
C ALA A 218 9.78 12.19 -4.05
N ASP A 219 10.37 11.11 -4.55
CA ASP A 219 11.48 11.07 -5.52
C ASP A 219 12.77 11.82 -5.13
N THR A 220 12.83 12.38 -3.93
CA THR A 220 13.86 13.38 -3.54
C THR A 220 14.39 13.20 -2.12
N TYR A 221 13.73 12.42 -1.27
CA TYR A 221 14.17 12.17 0.09
C TYR A 221 14.45 10.68 0.30
N LEU A 222 15.65 10.35 0.77
CA LEU A 222 15.96 9.00 1.20
C LEU A 222 15.79 8.86 2.70
N TYR A 223 15.05 7.83 3.07
CA TYR A 223 14.91 7.38 4.43
C TYR A 223 15.69 6.08 4.57
N ALA A 224 16.61 6.02 5.53
CA ALA A 224 17.47 4.86 5.73
C ALA A 224 17.55 4.47 7.20
N VAL A 225 17.68 3.18 7.45
CA VAL A 225 17.77 2.58 8.78
C VAL A 225 18.91 1.55 8.84
N GLY A 226 19.40 1.25 10.05
CA GLY A 226 20.41 0.22 10.28
C GLY A 226 20.85 0.15 11.75
N GLU A 227 22.10 -0.27 11.96
CA GLU A 227 22.74 -0.48 13.28
C GLU A 227 22.89 0.80 14.12
N GLY A 228 22.59 1.97 13.54
CA GLY A 228 22.68 3.25 14.22
C GLY A 228 21.53 3.58 15.18
N GLU A 229 20.52 2.71 15.29
CA GLU A 229 19.28 2.91 16.06
C GLU A 229 18.52 4.20 15.70
N GLU A 230 18.64 4.63 14.44
CA GLU A 230 18.11 5.90 13.95
C GLU A 230 17.45 5.73 12.57
N LEU A 231 16.32 6.41 12.36
CA LEU A 231 15.79 6.71 11.04
C LEU A 231 16.50 7.96 10.50
N MET A 232 17.37 7.78 9.52
CA MET A 232 18.13 8.85 8.89
C MET A 232 17.39 9.38 7.67
N VAL A 233 17.37 10.71 7.51
CA VAL A 233 16.75 11.40 6.37
C VAL A 233 17.81 12.17 5.59
N PHE A 234 17.84 11.94 4.27
CA PHE A 234 18.74 12.60 3.34
C PHE A 234 17.94 13.29 2.22
N ASP A 235 18.40 14.44 1.78
CA ASP A 235 17.98 15.07 0.53
C ASP A 235 18.88 14.54 -0.60
N VAL A 236 18.24 13.98 -1.63
CA VAL A 236 18.86 13.46 -2.84
C VAL A 236 18.27 14.08 -4.10
N SER A 237 17.72 15.28 -3.99
CA SER A 237 17.26 16.06 -5.14
C SER A 237 18.37 16.33 -6.16
N ASP A 238 19.62 16.43 -5.70
CA ASP A 238 20.82 16.23 -6.53
C ASP A 238 21.49 14.90 -6.15
N PRO A 239 21.35 13.84 -6.98
CA PRO A 239 21.93 12.53 -6.68
C PRO A 239 23.46 12.53 -6.80
N THR A 240 24.10 13.63 -7.22
CA THR A 240 25.56 13.78 -7.21
C THR A 240 26.10 14.47 -5.95
N ASP A 241 25.21 14.89 -5.04
CA ASP A 241 25.56 15.59 -3.78
C ASP A 241 24.56 15.24 -2.67
N ILE A 242 24.69 14.07 -2.06
CA ILE A 242 23.79 13.58 -1.00
C ILE A 242 23.91 14.46 0.23
N GLN A 243 22.81 15.09 0.65
CA GLN A 243 22.79 15.92 1.86
C GLN A 243 22.08 15.20 3.01
N TRP A 244 22.78 15.02 4.13
CA TRP A 244 22.12 14.63 5.38
C TRP A 244 21.29 15.79 5.93
N LEU A 245 20.04 15.51 6.32
CA LEU A 245 19.12 16.51 6.89
C LEU A 245 18.94 16.33 8.39
N SER A 246 18.56 15.12 8.81
CA SER A 246 18.15 14.84 10.18
C SER A 246 18.19 13.34 10.49
N SER A 247 18.11 12.98 11.77
CA SER A 247 17.84 11.62 12.22
C SER A 247 16.88 11.60 13.40
N TYR A 248 16.19 10.47 13.57
CA TYR A 248 15.17 10.26 14.59
C TYR A 248 15.46 8.94 15.30
N ALA A 249 15.56 8.97 16.62
CA ALA A 249 15.85 7.77 17.41
C ALA A 249 14.70 6.75 17.27
N LEU A 250 15.06 5.52 16.94
CA LEU A 250 14.17 4.36 16.90
C LEU A 250 14.13 3.65 18.26
N GLY A 251 15.24 3.71 19.01
CA GLY A 251 15.41 3.02 20.29
C GLY A 251 15.94 1.59 20.17
N ASP A 252 16.09 1.10 18.94
CA ASP A 252 16.58 -0.22 18.58
C ASP A 252 17.10 -0.20 17.13
N GLU A 253 17.85 -1.22 16.69
CA GLU A 253 18.36 -1.29 15.32
C GLU A 253 17.20 -1.35 14.32
N GLY A 254 17.27 -0.53 13.27
CA GLY A 254 16.25 -0.54 12.22
C GLY A 254 16.61 -1.51 11.11
N LEU A 255 15.74 -2.49 10.86
CA LEU A 255 15.98 -3.60 9.94
C LEU A 255 15.36 -3.34 8.57
N ARG A 256 14.16 -2.76 8.56
CA ARG A 256 13.40 -2.47 7.33
C ARG A 256 12.75 -1.10 7.39
N VAL A 257 12.77 -0.40 6.26
CA VAL A 257 11.96 0.81 6.04
C VAL A 257 11.20 0.70 4.72
N ILE A 258 9.90 1.00 4.75
CA ILE A 258 9.04 1.09 3.57
C ILE A 258 8.23 2.37 3.59
N VAL A 259 7.69 2.77 2.43
CA VAL A 259 6.78 3.90 2.29
C VAL A 259 5.47 3.42 1.70
N ASP A 260 4.35 3.91 2.24
CA ASP A 260 3.03 3.79 1.63
C ASP A 260 2.28 5.12 1.79
N GLY A 261 1.93 5.73 0.66
CA GLY A 261 1.32 7.07 0.63
C GLY A 261 2.16 8.13 1.34
N THR A 262 1.61 8.70 2.41
CA THR A 262 2.26 9.73 3.23
C THR A 262 2.85 9.19 4.52
N TYR A 263 3.04 7.88 4.63
CA TYR A 263 3.59 7.24 5.83
C TYR A 263 4.83 6.42 5.51
N VAL A 264 5.79 6.45 6.43
CA VAL A 264 6.96 5.58 6.45
C VAL A 264 6.81 4.61 7.61
N PHE A 265 6.96 3.32 7.33
CA PHE A 265 6.90 2.26 8.32
C PHE A 265 8.31 1.70 8.52
N VAL A 266 8.71 1.56 9.79
CA VAL A 266 10.02 1.08 10.19
C VAL A 266 9.85 -0.16 11.05
N GLY A 267 10.48 -1.26 10.64
CA GLY A 267 10.64 -2.47 11.46
C GLY A 267 11.99 -2.44 12.15
N THR A 268 12.01 -2.71 13.45
CA THR A 268 13.23 -2.79 14.28
C THR A 268 13.42 -4.19 14.85
N GLU A 269 14.41 -4.40 15.74
CA GLU A 269 14.55 -5.68 16.46
C GLU A 269 13.38 -5.98 17.41
N SER A 270 12.50 -5.01 17.70
CA SER A 270 11.45 -5.18 18.70
C SER A 270 10.12 -4.47 18.42
N ASP A 271 10.09 -3.51 17.50
CA ASP A 271 8.96 -2.61 17.27
C ASP A 271 8.64 -2.44 15.77
N VAL A 272 7.40 -2.05 15.50
CA VAL A 272 6.97 -1.38 14.27
C VAL A 272 6.69 0.07 14.61
N LEU A 273 7.38 1.00 13.95
CA LEU A 273 7.16 2.44 14.09
C LEU A 273 6.53 3.02 12.82
N VAL A 274 5.62 3.97 13.00
CA VAL A 274 4.95 4.67 11.91
C VAL A 274 5.24 6.16 11.98
N TYR A 275 5.80 6.70 10.90
CA TYR A 275 6.08 8.12 10.76
C TYR A 275 5.18 8.72 9.69
N ASP A 276 4.50 9.83 10.01
CA ASP A 276 3.90 10.72 9.01
C ASP A 276 5.02 11.48 8.30
N VAL A 277 5.03 11.37 6.97
CA VAL A 277 6.00 12.00 6.06
C VAL A 277 5.31 12.93 5.05
N SER A 278 4.13 13.45 5.38
CA SER A 278 3.45 14.51 4.61
C SER A 278 4.34 15.74 4.38
N THR A 279 5.32 15.95 5.26
CA THR A 279 6.50 16.80 5.01
C THR A 279 7.77 15.93 5.01
N PRO A 280 8.23 15.44 3.84
CA PRO A 280 9.31 14.44 3.74
C PRO A 280 10.68 14.87 4.32
N SER A 281 10.93 16.17 4.50
CA SER A 281 12.17 16.64 5.14
C SER A 281 12.13 16.54 6.67
N THR A 282 10.95 16.36 7.27
CA THR A 282 10.73 16.42 8.73
C THR A 282 9.66 15.41 9.14
N PRO A 283 9.95 14.10 9.15
CA PRO A 283 9.00 13.09 9.57
C PRO A 283 8.59 13.25 11.04
N THR A 284 7.38 12.80 11.37
CA THR A 284 6.85 12.79 12.74
C THR A 284 6.36 11.41 13.13
N LEU A 285 6.85 10.85 14.23
CA LEU A 285 6.36 9.58 14.77
C LEU A 285 4.89 9.74 15.19
N VAL A 286 4.00 8.92 14.62
CA VAL A 286 2.56 8.92 14.92
C VAL A 286 2.11 7.67 15.67
N SER A 287 2.79 6.54 15.50
CA SER A 287 2.44 5.30 16.19
C SER A 287 3.65 4.38 16.39
N GLN A 288 3.56 3.53 17.41
CA GLN A 288 4.54 2.50 17.74
C GLN A 288 3.81 1.27 18.27
N TYR A 289 4.13 0.11 17.72
CA TYR A 289 3.61 -1.18 18.15
C TYR A 289 4.76 -2.12 18.51
N THR A 290 4.75 -2.67 19.73
CA THR A 290 5.79 -3.58 20.19
C THR A 290 5.49 -5.02 19.80
N VAL A 291 6.38 -5.60 19.01
CA VAL A 291 6.33 -6.98 18.51
C VAL A 291 7.07 -7.94 19.44
N THR A 292 8.14 -7.47 20.11
CA THR A 292 9.07 -8.27 20.96
C THR A 292 9.94 -9.28 20.22
N SER A 293 10.10 -9.11 18.91
CA SER A 293 11.02 -9.86 18.05
C SER A 293 11.38 -9.01 16.83
N GLU A 294 12.44 -9.40 16.12
CA GLU A 294 12.88 -8.73 14.89
C GLU A 294 11.76 -8.66 13.86
N VAL A 295 11.64 -7.50 13.22
CA VAL A 295 10.74 -7.22 12.11
C VAL A 295 11.58 -7.08 10.84
N ASN A 296 11.77 -8.19 10.14
CA ASN A 296 12.71 -8.34 9.03
C ASN A 296 12.21 -7.70 7.72
N ASP A 297 10.91 -7.75 7.47
CA ASP A 297 10.30 -7.09 6.31
C ASP A 297 8.88 -6.61 6.61
N LEU A 298 8.41 -5.65 5.81
CA LEU A 298 7.12 -4.99 5.92
C LEU A 298 6.50 -4.85 4.54
N VAL A 299 5.19 -5.00 4.44
CA VAL A 299 4.42 -4.63 3.24
C VAL A 299 3.02 -4.16 3.61
N VAL A 300 2.54 -3.10 2.96
CA VAL A 300 1.17 -2.61 3.14
C VAL A 300 0.28 -3.16 2.03
N TYR A 301 -0.90 -3.66 2.40
CA TYR A 301 -1.93 -4.08 1.46
C TYR A 301 -3.32 -3.89 2.07
N ASN A 302 -4.21 -3.19 1.36
CA ASN A 302 -5.60 -2.95 1.76
C ASN A 302 -5.78 -2.43 3.20
N GLU A 303 -5.02 -1.40 3.60
CA GLU A 303 -5.07 -0.83 4.98
C GLU A 303 -4.54 -1.78 6.08
N TYR A 304 -3.87 -2.85 5.72
CA TYR A 304 -3.15 -3.72 6.65
C TYR A 304 -1.66 -3.67 6.40
N LEU A 305 -0.89 -3.63 7.48
CA LEU A 305 0.56 -3.82 7.46
C LEU A 305 0.87 -5.26 7.83
N TYR A 306 1.48 -5.97 6.89
CA TYR A 306 2.02 -7.30 7.11
C TYR A 306 3.49 -7.15 7.50
N ALA A 307 3.89 -7.86 8.55
CA ALA A 307 5.25 -7.86 9.07
C ALA A 307 5.80 -9.29 9.09
N ALA A 308 6.97 -9.47 8.49
CA ALA A 308 7.75 -10.70 8.59
C ALA A 308 8.58 -10.63 9.86
N THR A 309 8.42 -11.59 10.74
CA THR A 309 9.06 -11.57 12.05
C THR A 309 9.90 -12.81 12.32
N SER A 310 10.85 -12.68 13.25
CA SER A 310 11.58 -13.81 13.86
C SER A 310 10.81 -14.44 15.04
N PHE A 311 9.52 -14.12 15.21
CA PHE A 311 8.68 -14.73 16.25
C PHE A 311 8.18 -16.10 15.78
N ASN A 312 8.70 -17.17 16.40
CA ASN A 312 8.37 -18.59 16.14
C ASN A 312 6.88 -19.02 16.13
N THR A 313 5.94 -18.13 16.43
CA THR A 313 4.49 -18.42 16.43
C THR A 313 3.69 -17.36 15.69
N GLN A 314 4.36 -16.36 15.12
CA GLN A 314 3.77 -15.17 14.51
C GLN A 314 4.69 -14.63 13.40
N GLU A 315 5.29 -15.53 12.61
CA GLU A 315 6.25 -15.17 11.57
C GLU A 315 5.64 -14.20 10.54
N VAL A 316 4.33 -14.30 10.30
CA VAL A 316 3.58 -13.24 9.61
C VAL A 316 2.63 -12.59 10.60
N LEU A 317 2.93 -11.36 10.98
CA LEU A 317 2.08 -10.54 11.85
C LEU A 317 1.25 -9.57 10.98
N ILE A 318 -0.02 -9.38 11.31
CA ILE A 318 -0.94 -8.52 10.56
C ILE A 318 -1.48 -7.44 11.48
N LEU A 319 -1.16 -6.20 11.14
CA LEU A 319 -1.54 -5.01 11.89
C LEU A 319 -2.57 -4.20 11.08
N SER A 320 -3.62 -3.72 11.73
CA SER A 320 -4.59 -2.80 11.13
C SER A 320 -4.06 -1.37 11.13
N LEU A 321 -4.22 -0.69 9.99
CA LEU A 321 -3.93 0.73 9.80
C LEU A 321 -5.21 1.59 9.76
N GLU A 322 -6.37 1.04 10.14
CA GLU A 322 -7.65 1.77 10.18
C GLU A 322 -7.57 3.02 11.06
N ASP A 323 -6.86 2.92 12.18
CA ASP A 323 -6.44 4.06 13.00
C ASP A 323 -4.90 4.12 13.03
N ILE A 324 -4.33 4.93 12.14
CA ILE A 324 -2.88 5.04 11.96
C ILE A 324 -2.15 5.58 13.20
N GLU A 325 -2.84 6.30 14.10
CA GLU A 325 -2.27 6.77 15.36
C GLU A 325 -2.21 5.64 16.40
N SER A 326 -3.04 4.60 16.23
CA SER A 326 -3.16 3.46 17.15
C SER A 326 -3.17 2.13 16.39
N VAL A 327 -2.04 1.77 15.79
CA VAL A 327 -1.86 0.49 15.11
C VAL A 327 -2.09 -0.68 16.08
N THR A 328 -2.89 -1.66 15.65
CA THR A 328 -3.24 -2.84 16.47
C THR A 328 -3.10 -4.12 15.69
N VAL A 329 -2.75 -5.21 16.39
CA VAL A 329 -2.74 -6.55 15.80
C VAL A 329 -4.16 -7.04 15.56
N VAL A 330 -4.41 -7.54 14.35
CA VAL A 330 -5.68 -8.14 13.95
C VAL A 330 -5.55 -9.62 13.63
N GLY A 331 -4.35 -10.07 13.26
CA GLY A 331 -4.09 -11.46 12.94
C GLY A 331 -2.60 -11.79 12.96
N SER A 332 -2.31 -13.08 12.94
CA SER A 332 -0.97 -13.61 12.70
C SER A 332 -1.07 -15.00 12.09
N TYR A 333 0.02 -15.43 11.46
CA TYR A 333 0.17 -16.76 10.91
C TYR A 333 1.46 -17.39 11.45
N ASP A 334 1.33 -18.60 12.00
CA ASP A 334 2.42 -19.44 12.49
C ASP A 334 2.92 -20.32 11.33
N LEU A 335 4.10 -20.01 10.80
CA LEU A 335 4.73 -20.78 9.75
C LEU A 335 5.41 -22.01 10.36
N SER A 336 5.00 -23.20 9.94
CA SER A 336 5.51 -24.46 10.49
C SER A 336 7.04 -24.48 10.68
N GLY A 337 7.49 -24.86 11.88
CA GLY A 337 8.90 -24.92 12.22
C GLY A 337 9.32 -23.81 13.18
N SER A 338 10.55 -23.36 13.06
CA SER A 338 11.14 -22.30 13.90
C SER A 338 12.07 -21.44 13.05
N VAL A 339 11.62 -21.13 11.84
CA VAL A 339 12.42 -20.43 10.83
C VAL A 339 11.79 -19.09 10.57
N ASP A 340 12.61 -18.07 10.68
CA ASP A 340 12.18 -16.68 10.62
C ASP A 340 11.65 -16.33 9.23
N ALA A 341 10.57 -15.54 9.19
CA ALA A 341 10.18 -14.87 7.95
C ALA A 341 11.12 -13.70 7.72
N THR A 342 11.55 -13.53 6.48
CA THR A 342 12.65 -12.63 6.09
C THR A 342 12.26 -11.67 4.97
N ALA A 343 11.28 -12.03 4.15
CA ALA A 343 10.84 -11.19 3.04
C ALA A 343 9.32 -11.26 2.86
N LEU A 344 8.71 -10.12 2.53
CA LEU A 344 7.32 -10.00 2.15
C LEU A 344 7.19 -9.24 0.84
N ARG A 345 6.26 -9.67 0.00
CA ARG A 345 5.85 -8.90 -1.19
C ARG A 345 4.39 -9.16 -1.48
N VAL A 346 3.64 -8.11 -1.78
CA VAL A 346 2.29 -8.24 -2.32
C VAL A 346 2.29 -7.84 -3.78
N ASP A 347 1.61 -8.64 -4.59
CA ASP A 347 1.39 -8.39 -6.00
C ASP A 347 0.03 -8.96 -6.38
N GLY A 348 -0.86 -8.13 -6.92
CA GLY A 348 -2.24 -8.57 -7.10
C GLY A 348 -2.94 -8.86 -5.77
N SER A 349 -3.69 -9.95 -5.78
CA SER A 349 -4.31 -10.56 -4.60
C SER A 349 -3.44 -11.66 -3.99
N LYS A 350 -2.10 -11.58 -4.14
CA LYS A 350 -1.17 -12.59 -3.61
C LYS A 350 -0.16 -11.96 -2.67
N LEU A 351 -0.03 -12.55 -1.48
CA LEU A 351 1.07 -12.28 -0.57
C LEU A 351 2.13 -13.37 -0.72
N TYR A 352 3.36 -12.96 -0.96
CA TYR A 352 4.53 -13.80 -1.04
C TYR A 352 5.35 -13.66 0.24
N VAL A 353 5.76 -14.78 0.82
CA VAL A 353 6.55 -14.80 2.06
C VAL A 353 7.81 -15.63 1.83
N GLY A 354 8.95 -15.04 2.13
CA GLY A 354 10.26 -15.69 2.16
C GLY A 354 10.70 -15.99 3.59
N ARG A 355 11.44 -17.09 3.78
CA ARG A 355 12.02 -17.48 5.06
C ARG A 355 13.55 -17.58 4.97
N ALA A 356 14.18 -17.50 6.14
CA ALA A 356 15.60 -17.85 6.28
C ALA A 356 15.83 -19.33 5.91
N ASN A 357 17.08 -19.70 5.62
CA ASN A 357 17.43 -21.10 5.46
C ASN A 357 17.70 -21.72 6.82
N ASN A 358 17.13 -22.89 7.09
CA ASN A 358 17.45 -23.65 8.30
C ASN A 358 18.06 -25.02 8.01
N SER A 359 18.49 -25.30 6.77
CA SER A 359 19.03 -26.59 6.32
C SER A 359 18.10 -27.80 6.50
N SER A 360 16.81 -27.55 6.78
CA SER A 360 15.76 -28.57 6.81
C SER A 360 15.04 -28.63 5.45
N THR A 361 14.14 -29.60 5.24
CA THR A 361 13.29 -29.69 4.04
C THR A 361 12.02 -28.83 4.16
N SER A 362 12.00 -27.84 5.06
CA SER A 362 10.87 -26.93 5.19
C SER A 362 10.87 -25.96 4.00
N PRO A 363 9.72 -25.63 3.41
CA PRO A 363 9.66 -24.63 2.35
C PRO A 363 10.22 -23.28 2.82
N GLU A 364 10.94 -22.57 1.95
CA GLU A 364 11.37 -21.19 2.20
C GLU A 364 10.46 -20.15 1.54
N PHE A 365 9.65 -20.56 0.56
CA PHE A 365 8.85 -19.63 -0.23
C PHE A 365 7.37 -20.01 -0.23
N TYR A 366 6.53 -19.13 0.30
CA TYR A 366 5.10 -19.36 0.47
C TYR A 366 4.28 -18.35 -0.34
N GLN A 367 3.09 -18.79 -0.76
CA GLN A 367 2.05 -17.93 -1.30
C GLN A 367 0.81 -18.00 -0.43
N PHE A 368 0.29 -16.83 -0.10
CA PHE A 368 -0.92 -16.65 0.68
C PHE A 368 -1.93 -15.83 -0.10
N ASP A 369 -3.20 -16.08 0.22
CA ASP A 369 -4.35 -15.28 -0.17
C ASP A 369 -4.67 -14.31 0.98
N PRO A 370 -4.37 -13.01 0.83
CA PRO A 370 -4.58 -11.98 1.84
C PRO A 370 -5.97 -11.34 1.77
N SER A 371 -6.94 -11.94 1.04
CA SER A 371 -8.29 -11.36 0.88
C SER A 371 -9.04 -11.18 2.20
N ASP A 372 -8.83 -12.08 3.17
CA ASP A 372 -9.28 -11.92 4.55
C ASP A 372 -8.04 -11.80 5.48
N PRO A 373 -7.72 -10.61 5.99
CA PRO A 373 -6.58 -10.38 6.88
C PRO A 373 -6.71 -11.09 8.23
N LEU A 374 -7.91 -11.51 8.63
CA LEU A 374 -8.12 -12.27 9.86
C LEU A 374 -7.87 -13.77 9.67
N VAL A 375 -7.90 -14.23 8.42
CA VAL A 375 -7.75 -15.65 8.05
C VAL A 375 -6.84 -15.75 6.83
N LEU A 376 -5.53 -15.59 7.04
CA LEU A 376 -4.55 -15.74 5.98
C LEU A 376 -4.52 -17.20 5.49
N VAL A 377 -4.82 -17.43 4.21
CA VAL A 377 -4.91 -18.79 3.64
C VAL A 377 -3.65 -19.12 2.85
N GLU A 378 -2.88 -20.12 3.29
CA GLU A 378 -1.76 -20.67 2.52
C GLU A 378 -2.27 -21.40 1.28
N LYS A 379 -1.72 -21.07 0.12
CA LYS A 379 -2.11 -21.65 -1.17
C LYS A 379 -1.00 -22.48 -1.81
N ASN A 380 0.26 -22.14 -1.52
CA ASN A 380 1.41 -22.83 -2.08
C ASN A 380 2.64 -22.65 -1.18
N ALA A 381 3.54 -23.63 -1.20
CA ALA A 381 4.79 -23.62 -0.46
C ALA A 381 5.88 -24.37 -1.26
N ILE A 382 7.04 -23.75 -1.42
CA ILE A 382 8.14 -24.21 -2.26
C ILE A 382 9.44 -24.18 -1.48
N ASP A 383 10.20 -25.27 -1.56
CA ASP A 383 11.59 -25.37 -1.15
C ASP A 383 12.46 -24.75 -2.26
N THR A 384 13.06 -23.59 -1.97
CA THR A 384 14.00 -22.90 -2.87
C THR A 384 15.44 -23.33 -2.62
N SER A 385 15.65 -24.24 -1.67
CA SER A 385 16.93 -24.80 -1.24
C SER A 385 17.89 -23.78 -0.62
N GLY A 386 17.33 -22.66 -0.14
CA GLY A 386 18.04 -21.62 0.58
C GLY A 386 17.18 -20.38 0.81
N GLY A 387 17.62 -19.55 1.74
CA GLY A 387 16.84 -18.46 2.30
C GLY A 387 16.67 -17.30 1.33
N ILE A 388 15.59 -16.55 1.52
CA ILE A 388 15.17 -15.44 0.65
C ILE A 388 15.31 -14.14 1.41
N TYR A 389 16.20 -13.25 0.95
CA TYR A 389 16.42 -11.96 1.61
C TYR A 389 15.43 -10.89 1.15
N GLN A 390 15.06 -10.90 -0.13
CA GLN A 390 14.09 -9.95 -0.65
C GLN A 390 13.36 -10.51 -1.87
N ILE A 391 12.10 -10.09 -2.03
CA ILE A 391 11.20 -10.46 -3.12
C ILE A 391 10.78 -9.19 -3.85
N THR A 392 10.79 -9.22 -5.18
CA THR A 392 10.09 -8.22 -6.01
C THR A 392 9.29 -8.91 -7.10
N THR A 393 8.32 -8.20 -7.68
CA THR A 393 7.40 -8.74 -8.69
C THR A 393 7.32 -7.79 -9.87
N ALA A 394 7.19 -8.35 -11.07
CA ALA A 394 6.81 -7.61 -12.26
C ALA A 394 6.18 -8.53 -13.30
N GLY A 395 5.01 -8.12 -13.82
CA GLY A 395 4.23 -8.94 -14.74
C GLY A 395 3.95 -10.33 -14.12
N PRO A 396 4.16 -11.44 -14.85
CA PRO A 396 3.93 -12.78 -14.32
C PRO A 396 5.09 -13.29 -13.45
N TYR A 397 6.15 -12.51 -13.25
CA TYR A 397 7.39 -12.98 -12.63
C TYR A 397 7.53 -12.51 -11.18
N VAL A 398 8.04 -13.44 -10.36
CA VAL A 398 8.52 -13.20 -9.01
C VAL A 398 10.03 -13.38 -9.02
N TYR A 399 10.73 -12.35 -8.59
CA TYR A 399 12.19 -12.29 -8.56
C TYR A 399 12.64 -12.40 -7.11
N LEU A 400 13.56 -13.33 -6.84
CA LEU A 400 14.06 -13.62 -5.50
C LEU A 400 15.55 -13.29 -5.42
N ALA A 401 15.92 -12.53 -4.39
CA ALA A 401 17.30 -12.44 -3.90
C ALA A 401 17.50 -13.52 -2.82
N THR A 402 18.44 -14.44 -3.06
CA THR A 402 18.64 -15.62 -2.22
C THR A 402 20.11 -15.80 -1.83
N GLU A 403 20.36 -16.63 -0.82
CA GLU A 403 21.70 -17.13 -0.48
C GLU A 403 22.05 -18.47 -1.14
N VAL A 404 21.21 -18.98 -2.05
CA VAL A 404 21.44 -20.26 -2.70
C VAL A 404 22.69 -20.16 -3.57
N SER A 405 23.70 -20.95 -3.25
CA SER A 405 24.94 -20.97 -4.02
C SER A 405 24.68 -21.31 -5.49
N ASN A 406 25.13 -20.45 -6.39
CA ASN A 406 24.91 -20.49 -7.84
C ASN A 406 23.50 -20.10 -8.33
N LEU A 407 22.59 -19.72 -7.43
CA LEU A 407 21.23 -19.28 -7.74
C LEU A 407 20.83 -18.10 -6.84
N GLU A 408 21.77 -17.18 -6.59
CA GLU A 408 21.57 -16.03 -5.70
C GLU A 408 20.49 -15.08 -6.25
N PHE A 409 20.24 -15.11 -7.55
CA PHE A 409 19.05 -14.52 -8.17
C PHE A 409 18.21 -15.60 -8.83
N GLN A 410 16.92 -15.66 -8.50
CA GLN A 410 15.97 -16.60 -9.09
C GLN A 410 14.76 -15.89 -9.67
N ILE A 411 14.24 -16.45 -10.75
CA ILE A 411 13.02 -15.99 -11.42
C ILE A 411 12.02 -17.14 -11.40
N TRP A 412 10.84 -16.85 -10.90
CA TRP A 412 9.71 -17.77 -10.86
C TRP A 412 8.52 -17.15 -11.57
N GLN A 413 7.71 -17.96 -12.23
CA GLN A 413 6.50 -17.50 -12.89
C GLN A 413 5.28 -17.87 -12.05
N ALA A 414 4.50 -16.86 -11.68
CA ALA A 414 3.25 -17.01 -10.96
C ALA A 414 2.09 -17.21 -11.93
N GLY A 415 1.43 -18.37 -11.83
CA GLY A 415 0.22 -18.67 -12.59
C GLY A 415 -1.05 -18.20 -11.89
N SER A 416 -2.16 -18.17 -12.63
CA SER A 416 -3.48 -17.76 -12.12
C SER A 416 -4.04 -18.70 -11.05
N ASN A 417 -3.71 -20.00 -11.09
CA ASN A 417 -4.20 -21.01 -10.13
C ASN A 417 -3.23 -21.26 -8.96
N TRP A 418 -2.60 -20.21 -8.43
CA TRP A 418 -1.63 -20.33 -7.33
C TRP A 418 -0.43 -21.25 -7.65
N SER A 419 -0.19 -21.54 -8.93
CA SER A 419 0.95 -22.33 -9.36
C SER A 419 2.19 -21.45 -9.45
N MET A 420 3.35 -22.01 -9.11
CA MET A 420 4.65 -21.36 -9.27
C MET A 420 5.58 -22.28 -10.03
N ALA A 421 6.21 -21.75 -11.07
CA ALA A 421 7.15 -22.49 -11.90
C ALA A 421 8.52 -21.80 -11.90
N TYR A 422 9.58 -22.54 -11.60
CA TYR A 422 10.94 -22.04 -11.77
C TYR A 422 11.19 -21.69 -13.24
N THR A 423 11.68 -20.49 -13.50
CA THR A 423 11.90 -19.97 -14.85
C THR A 423 13.39 -19.92 -15.19
N ALA A 424 14.17 -19.22 -14.36
CA ALA A 424 15.59 -19.01 -14.58
C ALA A 424 16.30 -18.58 -13.29
N GLY A 425 17.62 -18.52 -13.32
CA GLY A 425 18.42 -18.00 -12.22
C GLY A 425 19.81 -17.61 -12.69
N ILE A 426 20.48 -16.76 -11.93
CA ILE A 426 21.84 -16.29 -12.20
C ILE A 426 22.73 -16.63 -11.01
N ASN A 427 23.89 -17.21 -11.32
CA ASN A 427 24.98 -17.39 -10.38
C ASN A 427 25.72 -16.07 -10.19
N MET A 428 25.80 -15.61 -8.94
CA MET A 428 26.46 -14.36 -8.57
C MET A 428 27.66 -14.61 -7.66
N ALA A 429 28.48 -13.57 -7.47
CA ALA A 429 29.73 -13.70 -6.72
C ALA A 429 29.50 -14.07 -5.24
N GLN A 430 28.41 -13.59 -4.63
CA GLN A 430 27.95 -13.87 -3.26
C GLN A 430 26.44 -13.67 -3.15
N VAL A 431 25.92 -13.82 -1.93
CA VAL A 431 24.52 -13.62 -1.51
C VAL A 431 23.95 -12.30 -2.03
N ALA A 432 22.78 -12.42 -2.67
CA ALA A 432 21.93 -11.28 -3.00
C ALA A 432 21.13 -10.86 -1.77
N THR A 433 21.22 -9.58 -1.42
CA THR A 433 20.66 -9.02 -0.19
C THR A 433 19.42 -8.18 -0.43
N GLY A 434 19.39 -7.47 -1.56
CA GLY A 434 18.31 -6.59 -1.89
C GLY A 434 18.05 -6.51 -3.38
N ILE A 435 16.81 -6.23 -3.74
CA ILE A 435 16.33 -6.28 -5.12
C ILE A 435 15.29 -5.19 -5.36
N ALA A 436 15.43 -4.49 -6.47
CA ALA A 436 14.45 -3.54 -6.99
C ALA A 436 14.19 -3.84 -8.47
N PHE A 437 12.93 -3.69 -8.89
CA PHE A 437 12.55 -3.76 -10.29
C PHE A 437 12.05 -2.38 -10.72
N ASP A 438 12.56 -1.87 -11.83
CA ASP A 438 12.02 -0.69 -12.50
C ASP A 438 12.44 -0.69 -13.97
N ASP A 439 11.61 -0.13 -14.85
CA ASP A 439 11.87 -0.03 -16.30
C ASP A 439 12.38 -1.34 -16.95
N ASN A 440 11.67 -2.44 -16.66
CA ASN A 440 12.02 -3.80 -17.10
C ASN A 440 13.47 -4.22 -16.80
N THR A 441 14.03 -3.66 -15.73
CA THR A 441 15.41 -3.87 -15.29
C THR A 441 15.40 -4.20 -13.80
N ILE A 442 16.18 -5.22 -13.43
CA ILE A 442 16.42 -5.58 -12.04
C ILE A 442 17.73 -4.93 -11.59
N PHE A 443 17.66 -4.26 -10.45
CA PHE A 443 18.81 -3.75 -9.71
C PHE A 443 18.96 -4.62 -8.47
N ILE A 444 20.14 -5.21 -8.29
CA ILE A 444 20.38 -6.14 -7.19
C ILE A 444 21.61 -5.71 -6.39
N SER A 445 21.50 -5.78 -5.07
CA SER A 445 22.60 -5.58 -4.14
C SER A 445 23.17 -6.92 -3.69
N LEU A 446 24.50 -6.97 -3.53
CA LEU A 446 25.23 -8.17 -3.19
C LEU A 446 26.12 -7.93 -1.97
N ARG A 447 26.25 -8.97 -1.13
CA ARG A 447 27.22 -9.01 -0.03
C ARG A 447 28.64 -9.27 -0.54
N SER A 448 29.08 -8.54 -1.57
CA SER A 448 30.35 -8.69 -2.28
C SER A 448 30.93 -7.31 -2.55
N ASN A 449 32.23 -7.22 -2.82
CA ASN A 449 32.81 -5.96 -3.29
C ASN A 449 32.18 -5.51 -4.62
N ASP A 450 31.84 -6.46 -5.50
CA ASP A 450 30.99 -6.22 -6.69
C ASP A 450 29.53 -6.19 -6.21
N ALA A 451 29.20 -5.10 -5.51
CA ALA A 451 28.05 -5.03 -4.61
C ALA A 451 26.75 -4.65 -5.32
N PHE A 452 26.80 -4.24 -6.59
CA PHE A 452 25.66 -3.80 -7.35
C PHE A 452 25.71 -4.39 -8.76
N GLN A 453 24.61 -5.02 -9.19
CA GLN A 453 24.47 -5.55 -10.54
C GLN A 453 23.15 -5.11 -11.16
N VAL A 454 23.18 -4.96 -12.49
CA VAL A 454 22.03 -4.59 -13.30
C VAL A 454 21.71 -5.77 -14.22
N ILE A 455 20.46 -6.22 -14.19
CA ILE A 455 20.00 -7.42 -14.89
C ILE A 455 18.83 -7.05 -15.80
N GLN A 456 18.88 -7.53 -17.03
CA GLN A 456 17.84 -7.34 -18.03
C GLN A 456 17.47 -8.70 -18.66
N PRO A 457 16.30 -8.82 -19.27
CA PRO A 457 15.97 -10.00 -20.05
C PRO A 457 16.81 -10.04 -21.32
N SER A 458 17.05 -11.23 -21.87
CA SER A 458 17.67 -11.31 -23.19
C SER A 458 16.74 -10.67 -24.25
N PRO A 459 17.30 -10.01 -25.28
CA PRO A 459 16.53 -9.41 -26.37
C PRO A 459 15.58 -10.37 -27.09
#